data_AF-A0A949YIW1-F1
#
_entry.id   AF-A0A949YIW1-F1
#
_cell.length_a   1.000
_cell.length_b   1.000
_cell.length_c   1.000
_cell.angle_alpha   90.00
_cell.angle_beta   90.00
_cell.angle_gamma   90.00
#
_symmetry.space_group_name_H-M   'P 1'
#
loop_
_entity.id
_entity.type
_entity.pdbx_description
1 polymer ?
#
loop_
_entity_poly.entity_id
_entity_poly.type
_entity_poly.pdbx_seq_one_letter_code
_entity_poly.pdbx_strand_id
1 'polypeptide(L)'
;WIVGRKRPLPIFLPKELIQPLTIWLDASYIGPNFIPFELQFQAWEDSHRVNICGINVRVAPTTHLDSLVKKFGNDRFHPFSLSFDAPDFEFVASADIGAPEDLLSQLENGTDLLICELAHFPPKSLFRFLQKFRISRLVLTHCSAEVLAKVDSVVAEARAMLPKTEIIFAEDKMKVQLAARK
;
A
#
# COMPACT_ATOMS: atom_id res chain seq x y z
N TRP A 1 -0.34 -21.74 14.69
CA TRP A 1 0.31 -22.91 15.32
C TRP A 1 0.65 -24.06 14.36
N ILE A 2 -0.16 -24.32 13.32
CA ILE A 2 -0.11 -25.49 12.42
C ILE A 2 1.18 -25.58 11.57
N VAL A 3 1.92 -24.46 11.44
CA VAL A 3 3.18 -24.36 10.67
C VAL A 3 4.42 -24.14 11.54
N GLY A 4 4.34 -24.33 12.86
CA GLY A 4 5.51 -24.35 13.74
C GLY A 4 6.29 -23.04 13.90
N ARG A 5 5.71 -21.89 13.50
CA ARG A 5 6.34 -20.56 13.70
C ARG A 5 6.60 -20.31 15.19
N LYS A 6 7.82 -19.85 15.51
CA LYS A 6 8.23 -19.40 16.85
C LYS A 6 8.80 -17.97 16.91
N ARG A 7 9.13 -17.38 15.76
CA ARG A 7 9.73 -16.04 15.71
C ARG A 7 8.66 -14.97 15.97
N PRO A 8 8.99 -13.90 16.73
CA PRO A 8 8.12 -12.73 16.89
C PRO A 8 7.59 -12.24 15.54
N LEU A 9 6.34 -11.78 15.51
CA LEU A 9 5.70 -11.23 14.33
C LEU A 9 5.42 -9.73 14.57
N PRO A 10 6.20 -8.83 13.95
CA PRO A 10 5.86 -7.42 13.96
C PRO A 10 4.62 -7.19 13.09
N ILE A 11 3.68 -6.40 13.62
CA ILE A 11 2.44 -6.01 12.95
C ILE A 11 2.37 -4.49 13.01
N PHE A 12 2.38 -3.84 11.85
CA PHE A 12 2.29 -2.41 11.73
C PHE A 12 0.91 -2.00 11.25
N LEU A 13 0.28 -1.05 11.94
CA LEU A 13 -1.11 -0.64 11.68
C LEU A 13 -1.38 0.75 12.29
N PRO A 14 -2.46 1.42 11.89
CA PRO A 14 -2.95 2.62 12.58
C PRO A 14 -3.15 2.36 14.08
N LYS A 15 -2.76 3.33 14.91
CA LYS A 15 -2.80 3.21 16.38
C LYS A 15 -4.18 2.83 16.90
N GLU A 16 -5.23 3.39 16.32
CA GLU A 16 -6.61 3.13 16.73
C GLU A 16 -7.05 1.68 16.52
N LEU A 17 -6.34 0.92 15.66
CA LEU A 17 -6.68 -0.47 15.34
C LEU A 17 -5.96 -1.49 16.24
N ILE A 18 -4.96 -1.10 17.02
CA ILE A 18 -4.20 -2.03 17.89
C ILE A 18 -5.13 -2.73 18.89
N GLN A 19 -5.91 -1.95 19.65
CA GLN A 19 -6.81 -2.52 20.66
C GLN A 19 -7.95 -3.34 20.02
N PRO A 20 -8.70 -2.85 19.01
CA PRO A 20 -9.73 -3.64 18.34
C PRO A 20 -9.20 -4.96 17.75
N LEU A 21 -8.03 -4.93 17.09
CA LEU A 21 -7.42 -6.13 16.54
C LEU A 21 -7.02 -7.11 17.64
N THR A 22 -6.44 -6.63 18.73
CA THR A 22 -6.06 -7.48 19.87
C THR A 22 -7.27 -8.20 20.46
N ILE A 23 -8.35 -7.47 20.72
CA ILE A 23 -9.61 -8.04 21.23
C ILE A 23 -10.16 -9.10 20.27
N TRP A 24 -10.17 -8.80 18.97
CA TRP A 24 -10.66 -9.74 17.96
C TRP A 24 -9.81 -11.01 17.84
N LEU A 25 -8.48 -10.88 17.90
CA LEU A 25 -7.56 -12.03 17.88
C LEU A 25 -7.74 -12.92 19.12
N ASP A 26 -7.88 -12.31 20.30
CA ASP A 26 -8.16 -13.04 21.54
C ASP A 26 -9.51 -13.76 21.47
N ALA A 27 -10.57 -13.09 21.00
CA ALA A 27 -11.89 -13.69 20.80
C ALA A 27 -11.88 -14.85 19.79
N SER A 28 -10.91 -14.84 18.86
CA SER A 28 -10.72 -15.87 17.84
C SER A 28 -9.73 -16.97 18.25
N TYR A 29 -9.28 -16.99 19.52
CA TYR A 29 -8.29 -17.93 20.05
C TYR A 29 -6.96 -17.96 19.27
N ILE A 30 -6.61 -16.84 18.65
CA ILE A 30 -5.35 -16.64 17.90
C ILE A 30 -4.59 -15.39 18.37
N GLY A 31 -4.98 -14.83 19.50
CA GLY A 31 -4.30 -13.72 20.17
C GLY A 31 -3.06 -14.15 20.95
N PRO A 32 -2.36 -13.18 21.55
CA PRO A 32 -1.07 -13.40 22.25
C PRO A 32 -1.10 -14.51 23.31
N ASN A 33 -2.28 -14.76 23.90
CA ASN A 33 -2.46 -15.80 24.92
C ASN A 33 -2.51 -17.22 24.36
N PHE A 34 -2.78 -17.39 23.06
CA PHE A 34 -3.05 -18.69 22.45
C PHE A 34 -1.96 -19.12 21.46
N ILE A 35 -1.26 -18.17 20.84
CA ILE A 35 -0.26 -18.46 19.82
C ILE A 35 1.15 -18.60 20.41
N PRO A 36 2.02 -19.46 19.85
CA PRO A 36 3.32 -19.79 20.46
C PRO A 36 4.44 -18.79 20.12
N PHE A 37 4.11 -17.56 19.70
CA PHE A 37 5.08 -16.52 19.36
C PHE A 37 4.51 -15.14 19.68
N GLU A 38 5.40 -14.19 19.93
CA GLU A 38 5.04 -12.82 20.27
C GLU A 38 4.44 -12.07 19.07
N LEU A 39 3.31 -11.38 19.28
CA LEU A 39 2.81 -10.35 18.37
C LEU A 39 3.35 -8.99 18.84
N GLN A 40 4.09 -8.31 17.97
CA GLN A 40 4.68 -7.00 18.26
C GLN A 40 3.92 -5.94 17.48
N PHE A 41 2.91 -5.34 18.11
CA PHE A 41 2.14 -4.27 17.49
C PHE A 41 2.93 -2.96 17.52
N GLN A 42 3.01 -2.29 16.38
CA GLN A 42 3.62 -0.98 16.25
C GLN A 42 2.70 -0.06 15.46
N ALA A 43 2.41 1.11 16.04
CA ALA A 43 1.62 2.12 15.36
C ALA A 43 2.45 2.81 14.26
N TRP A 44 1.81 3.15 13.15
CA TRP A 44 2.45 3.98 12.13
C TRP A 44 2.69 5.42 12.60
N GLU A 45 1.81 5.93 13.44
CA GLU A 45 1.83 7.30 13.98
C GLU A 45 3.00 7.53 14.94
N ASP A 46 3.51 6.48 15.57
CA ASP A 46 4.65 6.56 16.48
C ASP A 46 5.97 6.74 15.70
N SER A 47 6.00 6.46 14.39
CA SER A 47 7.11 6.84 13.52
C SER A 47 6.73 6.87 12.04
N HIS A 48 6.81 8.06 11.42
CA HIS A 48 6.69 8.22 9.96
C HIS A 48 7.77 7.49 9.15
N ARG A 49 8.82 6.96 9.82
CA ARG A 49 9.91 6.19 9.21
C ARG A 49 10.27 4.98 10.07
N VAL A 50 10.21 3.78 9.50
CA VAL A 50 10.57 2.54 10.20
C VAL A 50 11.65 1.81 9.40
N ASN A 51 12.70 1.33 10.07
CA ASN A 51 13.65 0.41 9.44
C ASN A 51 13.22 -1.04 9.73
N ILE A 52 12.90 -1.80 8.69
CA ILE A 52 12.52 -3.21 8.78
C ILE A 52 13.57 -4.02 8.02
N CYS A 53 14.44 -4.72 8.75
CA CYS A 53 15.49 -5.57 8.16
C CYS A 53 16.37 -4.83 7.13
N GLY A 54 16.72 -3.56 7.39
CA GLY A 54 17.53 -2.74 6.48
C GLY A 54 16.72 -2.00 5.39
N ILE A 55 15.40 -2.19 5.34
CA ILE A 55 14.50 -1.46 4.43
C ILE A 55 13.90 -0.28 5.18
N ASN A 56 14.09 0.93 4.65
CA ASN A 56 13.47 2.12 5.19
C ASN A 56 12.05 2.27 4.64
N VAL A 57 11.06 2.15 5.51
CA VAL A 57 9.65 2.33 5.19
C VAL A 57 9.25 3.73 5.61
N ARG A 58 8.70 4.54 4.69
CA ARG A 58 8.05 5.82 5.02
C ARG A 58 6.54 5.68 4.86
N VAL A 59 5.82 6.24 5.81
CA VAL A 59 4.36 6.19 5.85
C VAL A 59 3.81 7.57 5.51
N ALA A 60 2.82 7.63 4.62
CA ALA A 60 2.09 8.86 4.31
C ALA A 60 0.58 8.65 4.48
N PRO A 61 -0.14 9.58 5.12
CA PRO A 61 -1.59 9.49 5.21
C PRO A 61 -2.24 9.66 3.84
N THR A 62 -3.39 9.02 3.64
CA THR A 62 -4.19 9.15 2.41
C THR A 62 -5.54 9.79 2.71
N THR A 63 -6.21 10.33 1.70
CA THR A 63 -7.52 10.97 1.84
C THR A 63 -8.69 9.99 1.69
N HIS A 64 -8.41 8.68 1.59
CA HIS A 64 -9.40 7.64 1.28
C HIS A 64 -10.62 7.66 2.22
N LEU A 65 -10.41 7.88 3.53
CA LEU A 65 -11.47 7.85 4.54
C LEU A 65 -11.87 9.23 5.07
N ASP A 66 -11.46 10.32 4.41
CA ASP A 66 -11.77 11.71 4.83
C ASP A 66 -13.27 11.95 5.02
N SER A 67 -14.11 11.30 4.20
CA SER A 67 -15.56 11.42 4.33
C SER A 67 -16.09 10.83 5.64
N LEU A 68 -15.48 9.74 6.12
CA LEU A 68 -15.81 9.13 7.41
C LEU A 68 -15.26 9.97 8.55
N VAL A 69 -14.03 10.46 8.43
CA VAL A 69 -13.42 11.39 9.38
C VAL A 69 -14.33 12.61 9.59
N LYS A 70 -14.79 13.26 8.51
CA LYS A 70 -15.72 14.40 8.58
C LYS A 70 -17.04 14.06 9.27
N LYS A 71 -17.53 12.83 9.13
CA LYS A 71 -18.82 12.39 9.66
C LYS A 71 -18.75 11.90 11.10
N PHE A 72 -17.63 11.32 11.50
CA PHE A 72 -17.51 10.53 12.73
C PHE A 72 -16.37 10.98 13.64
N GLY A 73 -15.59 11.99 13.25
CA GLY A 73 -14.48 12.55 14.04
C GLY A 73 -13.10 12.01 13.65
N ASN A 74 -12.06 12.73 14.11
CA ASN A 74 -10.68 12.60 13.62
C ASN A 74 -9.82 11.55 14.34
N ASP A 75 -10.32 10.89 15.40
CA ASP A 75 -9.50 9.94 16.18
C ASP A 75 -9.50 8.51 15.58
N ARG A 76 -9.95 8.36 14.34
CA ARG A 76 -10.17 7.07 13.66
C ARG A 76 -10.17 7.24 12.16
N PHE A 77 -10.01 6.11 11.46
CA PHE A 77 -10.01 6.02 10.00
C PHE A 77 -8.75 6.65 9.38
N HIS A 78 -7.58 6.27 9.87
CA HIS A 78 -6.31 6.70 9.29
C HIS A 78 -5.82 5.69 8.24
N PRO A 79 -6.07 5.90 6.94
CA PRO A 79 -5.46 5.12 5.87
C PRO A 79 -4.05 5.63 5.58
N PHE A 80 -3.18 4.72 5.13
CA PHE A 80 -1.79 5.04 4.83
C PHE A 80 -1.31 4.36 3.56
N SER A 81 -0.52 5.09 2.79
CA SER A 81 0.33 4.55 1.72
C SER A 81 1.76 4.39 2.24
N LEU A 82 2.51 3.47 1.63
CA LEU A 82 3.84 3.09 2.10
C LEU A 82 4.87 3.22 0.97
N SER A 83 5.99 3.89 1.23
CA SER A 83 7.16 3.85 0.36
C SER A 83 8.28 3.05 1.02
N PHE A 84 8.92 2.18 0.28
CA PHE A 84 9.98 1.29 0.72
C PHE A 84 11.25 1.65 -0.04
N ASP A 85 12.29 1.93 0.73
CA ASP A 85 13.59 2.37 0.24
C ASP A 85 14.64 1.39 0.73
N ALA A 86 15.18 0.62 -0.20
CA ALA A 86 16.28 -0.30 -0.01
C ALA A 86 17.46 0.14 -0.90
N PRO A 87 18.70 -0.27 -0.58
CA PRO A 87 19.89 0.16 -1.34
C PRO A 87 19.75 -0.02 -2.86
N ASP A 88 19.14 -1.13 -3.29
CA ASP A 88 19.08 -1.52 -4.70
C ASP A 88 17.70 -1.32 -5.34
N PHE A 89 16.67 -0.90 -4.60
CA PHE A 89 15.34 -0.72 -5.14
C PHE A 89 14.46 0.20 -4.29
N GLU A 90 13.58 0.94 -4.94
CA GLU A 90 12.49 1.68 -4.28
C GLU A 90 11.14 1.25 -4.84
N PHE A 91 10.16 1.07 -3.96
CA PHE A 91 8.79 0.88 -4.39
C PHE A 91 7.79 1.61 -3.51
N VAL A 92 6.64 1.93 -4.08
CA VAL A 92 5.50 2.55 -3.38
C VAL A 92 4.32 1.62 -3.49
N ALA A 93 3.62 1.39 -2.38
CA ALA A 93 2.34 0.71 -2.32
C ALA A 93 1.28 1.73 -1.85
N SER A 94 0.30 2.01 -2.71
CA SER A 94 -0.72 3.02 -2.42
C SER A 94 -1.65 2.63 -1.28
N ALA A 95 -1.88 1.33 -1.08
CA ALA A 95 -3.09 0.84 -0.41
C ALA A 95 -4.32 1.49 -1.06
N ASP A 96 -5.27 1.96 -0.27
CA ASP A 96 -6.40 2.76 -0.76
C ASP A 96 -6.11 4.26 -0.55
N ILE A 97 -6.34 5.05 -1.61
CA ILE A 97 -6.12 6.49 -1.67
C ILE A 97 -7.41 7.20 -2.11
N GLY A 98 -7.62 8.42 -1.63
CA GLY A 98 -8.80 9.21 -2.00
C GLY A 98 -8.62 9.89 -3.35
N ALA A 99 -7.37 10.22 -3.69
CA ALA A 99 -7.00 10.81 -4.97
C ALA A 99 -5.54 10.49 -5.33
N PRO A 100 -5.16 10.55 -6.62
CA PRO A 100 -3.76 10.35 -7.03
C PRO A 100 -2.76 11.26 -6.30
N GLU A 101 -3.17 12.47 -5.93
CA GLU A 101 -2.37 13.46 -5.21
C GLU A 101 -1.86 12.97 -3.84
N ASP A 102 -2.51 11.98 -3.22
CA ASP A 102 -2.04 11.37 -1.97
C ASP A 102 -0.61 10.80 -2.12
N LEU A 103 -0.22 10.42 -3.34
CA LEU A 103 1.10 9.84 -3.62
C LEU A 103 2.20 10.88 -3.85
N LEU A 104 1.88 12.19 -3.84
CA LEU A 104 2.81 13.25 -4.24
C LEU A 104 4.15 13.15 -3.50
N SER A 105 4.12 13.18 -2.16
CA SER A 105 5.32 13.16 -1.31
C SER A 105 6.18 11.89 -1.48
N GLN A 106 5.59 10.79 -1.93
CA GLN A 106 6.27 9.51 -2.10
C GLN A 106 6.83 9.32 -3.51
N LEU A 107 6.41 10.13 -4.49
CA LEU A 107 6.82 10.02 -5.90
C LEU A 107 7.72 11.16 -6.36
N GLU A 108 8.00 12.16 -5.52
CA GLU A 108 8.85 13.33 -5.86
C GLU A 108 10.19 12.94 -6.52
N ASN A 109 10.83 11.86 -6.06
CA ASN A 109 12.11 11.37 -6.59
C ASN A 109 11.96 10.25 -7.64
N GLY A 110 10.73 9.94 -8.04
CA GLY A 110 10.37 8.77 -8.82
C GLY A 110 10.41 7.47 -8.00
N THR A 111 10.10 6.35 -8.65
CA THR A 111 10.11 5.01 -8.04
C THR A 111 10.39 3.93 -9.10
N ASP A 112 10.95 2.80 -8.68
CA ASP A 112 11.19 1.67 -9.60
C ASP A 112 9.93 0.82 -9.78
N LEU A 113 9.05 0.83 -8.77
CA LEU A 113 7.77 0.15 -8.80
C LEU A 113 6.72 0.95 -8.02
N LEU A 114 5.58 1.20 -8.66
CA LEU A 114 4.38 1.68 -8.01
C LEU A 114 3.32 0.58 -8.07
N ILE A 115 2.83 0.13 -6.91
CA ILE A 115 1.64 -0.72 -6.77
C ILE A 115 0.49 0.21 -6.39
N CYS A 116 -0.44 0.45 -7.32
CA CYS A 116 -1.49 1.45 -7.17
C CYS A 116 -2.89 0.85 -7.34
N GLU A 117 -3.81 1.24 -6.47
CA GLU A 117 -5.23 0.96 -6.60
C GLU A 117 -5.88 1.70 -7.78
N LEU A 118 -7.07 1.24 -8.19
CA LEU A 118 -7.93 1.85 -9.21
C LEU A 118 -9.43 1.73 -8.85
N ALA A 119 -9.77 1.61 -7.58
CA ALA A 119 -11.15 1.42 -7.14
C ALA A 119 -11.87 2.76 -6.96
N HIS A 120 -11.18 3.79 -6.45
CA HIS A 120 -11.84 4.99 -5.91
C HIS A 120 -11.87 6.21 -6.83
N PHE A 121 -11.12 6.22 -7.93
CA PHE A 121 -11.06 7.34 -8.88
C PHE A 121 -10.89 6.85 -10.33
N PRO A 122 -11.20 7.69 -11.34
CA PRO A 122 -11.06 7.30 -12.73
C PRO A 122 -9.60 6.99 -13.10
N PRO A 123 -9.32 5.89 -13.84
CA PRO A 123 -7.95 5.53 -14.23
C PRO A 123 -7.20 6.65 -14.96
N LYS A 124 -7.89 7.39 -15.82
CA LYS A 124 -7.34 8.55 -16.53
C LYS A 124 -6.82 9.65 -15.60
N SER A 125 -7.44 9.83 -14.44
CA SER A 125 -6.99 10.78 -13.42
C SER A 125 -5.61 10.38 -12.89
N LEU A 126 -5.45 9.10 -12.55
CA LEU A 126 -4.19 8.52 -12.13
C LEU A 126 -3.13 8.69 -13.21
N PHE A 127 -3.40 8.25 -14.44
CA PHE A 127 -2.37 8.28 -15.49
C PHE A 127 -1.90 9.70 -15.80
N ARG A 128 -2.82 10.68 -15.80
CA ARG A 128 -2.45 12.11 -15.95
C ARG A 128 -1.57 12.59 -14.80
N PHE A 129 -1.88 12.19 -13.57
CA PHE A 129 -1.06 12.55 -12.42
C PHE A 129 0.34 11.91 -12.51
N LEU A 130 0.41 10.63 -12.86
CA LEU A 130 1.65 9.85 -12.95
C LEU A 130 2.61 10.31 -14.06
N GLN A 131 2.12 11.00 -15.10
CA GLN A 131 2.96 11.59 -16.15
C GLN A 131 4.05 12.55 -15.63
N LYS A 132 3.89 13.07 -14.41
CA LYS A 132 4.82 14.00 -13.79
C LYS A 132 6.05 13.33 -13.17
N PHE A 133 6.02 12.00 -12.99
CA PHE A 133 7.02 11.28 -12.20
C PHE A 133 7.73 10.21 -13.02
N ARG A 134 8.98 9.91 -12.64
CA ARG A 134 9.69 8.75 -13.17
C ARG A 134 9.18 7.50 -12.47
N ILE A 135 8.48 6.64 -13.21
CA ILE A 135 7.99 5.35 -12.71
C ILE A 135 8.46 4.28 -13.69
N SER A 136 9.34 3.38 -13.25
CA SER A 136 9.81 2.31 -14.14
C SER A 136 8.70 1.29 -14.40
N ARG A 137 7.93 0.93 -13.36
CA ARG A 137 6.83 -0.05 -13.45
C ARG A 137 5.62 0.36 -12.63
N LEU A 138 4.44 0.15 -13.19
CA LEU A 138 3.15 0.39 -12.56
C LEU A 138 2.35 -0.92 -12.51
N VAL A 139 2.09 -1.40 -11.31
CA VAL A 139 1.19 -2.52 -11.03
C VAL A 139 -0.16 -1.96 -10.60
N LEU A 140 -1.17 -2.16 -11.43
CA LEU A 140 -2.55 -1.78 -11.17
C LEU A 140 -3.23 -2.89 -10.38
N THR A 141 -3.75 -2.59 -9.19
CA THR A 141 -4.45 -3.54 -8.32
C THR A 141 -5.75 -2.92 -7.79
N HIS A 142 -6.46 -3.63 -6.92
CA HIS A 142 -7.67 -3.16 -6.21
C HIS A 142 -8.58 -2.30 -7.11
N CYS A 143 -9.27 -2.97 -8.03
CA CYS A 143 -10.04 -2.32 -9.09
C CYS A 143 -11.54 -2.44 -8.81
N SER A 144 -12.30 -1.41 -9.17
CA SER A 144 -13.76 -1.49 -9.18
C SER A 144 -14.24 -2.48 -10.26
N ALA A 145 -15.47 -2.96 -10.13
CA ALA A 145 -16.08 -3.84 -11.13
C ALA A 145 -16.10 -3.22 -12.53
N GLU A 146 -16.25 -1.90 -12.63
CA GLU A 146 -16.24 -1.14 -13.89
C GLU A 146 -14.87 -1.17 -14.57
N VAL A 147 -13.79 -1.06 -13.78
CA VAL A 147 -12.42 -1.16 -14.27
C VAL A 147 -12.12 -2.60 -14.69
N LEU A 148 -12.53 -3.59 -13.90
CA LEU A 148 -12.36 -5.01 -14.20
C LEU A 148 -13.09 -5.42 -15.50
N ALA A 149 -14.24 -4.83 -15.80
CA ALA A 149 -14.94 -5.07 -17.06
C ALA A 149 -14.20 -4.51 -18.30
N LYS A 150 -13.16 -3.69 -18.11
CA LYS A 150 -12.48 -2.93 -19.17
C LYS A 150 -10.95 -2.97 -19.07
N VAL A 151 -10.39 -4.03 -18.46
CA VAL A 151 -8.95 -4.13 -18.19
C VAL A 151 -8.09 -3.83 -19.42
N ASP A 152 -8.38 -4.46 -20.56
CA ASP A 152 -7.59 -4.25 -21.79
C ASP A 152 -7.58 -2.78 -22.24
N SER A 153 -8.73 -2.11 -22.17
CA SER A 153 -8.84 -0.69 -22.51
C SER A 153 -8.08 0.20 -21.53
N VAL A 154 -8.14 -0.11 -20.22
CA VAL A 154 -7.44 0.63 -19.18
C VAL A 154 -5.92 0.47 -19.32
N VAL A 155 -5.45 -0.75 -19.59
CA VAL A 155 -4.03 -1.04 -19.84
C VAL A 155 -3.55 -0.34 -21.13
N ALA A 156 -4.36 -0.34 -22.19
CA ALA A 156 -4.04 0.37 -23.42
C ALA A 156 -3.93 1.90 -23.18
N GLU A 157 -4.87 2.49 -22.44
CA GLU A 157 -4.83 3.91 -22.07
C GLU A 157 -3.58 4.23 -21.21
N ALA A 158 -3.27 3.38 -20.23
CA ALA A 158 -2.08 3.53 -19.40
C ALA A 158 -0.79 3.52 -20.23
N ARG A 159 -0.64 2.55 -21.15
CA ARG A 159 0.53 2.46 -22.05
C ARG A 159 0.65 3.67 -22.97
N ALA A 160 -0.46 4.20 -23.46
CA ALA A 160 -0.47 5.40 -24.30
C ALA A 160 -0.07 6.65 -23.51
N MET A 161 -0.53 6.79 -22.27
CA MET A 161 -0.25 7.97 -21.44
C MET A 161 1.11 7.90 -20.73
N LEU A 162 1.63 6.71 -20.45
CA LEU A 162 2.87 6.44 -19.72
C LEU A 162 3.83 5.57 -20.56
N PRO A 163 4.32 6.05 -21.71
CA PRO A 163 5.06 5.22 -22.69
C PRO A 163 6.42 4.72 -22.19
N LYS A 164 6.94 5.27 -21.08
CA LYS A 164 8.22 4.88 -20.48
C LYS A 164 8.05 3.95 -19.26
N THR A 165 6.81 3.61 -18.92
CA THR A 165 6.48 2.81 -17.74
C THR A 165 5.96 1.45 -18.20
N GLU A 166 6.51 0.38 -17.65
CA GLU A 166 5.93 -0.95 -17.83
C GLU A 166 4.60 -1.03 -17.08
N ILE A 167 3.52 -1.34 -17.79
CA ILE A 167 2.18 -1.45 -17.20
C ILE A 167 1.85 -2.92 -16.96
N ILE A 168 1.55 -3.25 -15.71
CA ILE A 168 1.19 -4.57 -15.23
C ILE A 168 -0.19 -4.48 -14.58
N PHE A 169 -1.11 -5.37 -14.92
CA PHE A 169 -2.37 -5.52 -14.21
C PHE A 169 -2.23 -6.69 -13.24
N ALA A 170 -2.46 -6.47 -11.95
CA ALA A 170 -2.23 -7.46 -10.92
C ALA A 170 -3.24 -8.61 -11.01
N GLU A 171 -2.76 -9.82 -10.74
CA GLU A 171 -3.57 -11.02 -10.59
C GLU A 171 -3.18 -11.75 -9.32
N ASP A 172 -4.10 -12.56 -8.78
CA ASP A 172 -3.83 -13.38 -7.63
C ASP A 172 -2.61 -14.29 -7.87
N LYS A 173 -1.70 -14.31 -6.89
CA LYS A 173 -0.43 -15.07 -6.92
C LYS A 173 0.59 -14.57 -7.94
N MET A 174 0.33 -13.45 -8.62
CA MET A 174 1.32 -12.80 -9.48
C MET A 174 2.59 -12.48 -8.69
N LYS A 175 3.74 -12.65 -9.34
CA LYS A 175 5.04 -12.26 -8.80
C LYS A 175 5.66 -11.22 -9.72
N VAL A 176 6.09 -10.10 -9.13
CA VAL A 176 6.82 -9.05 -9.83
C VAL A 176 8.25 -9.06 -9.32
N GLN A 177 9.23 -9.22 -10.21
CA GLN A 177 10.64 -9.28 -9.84
C GLN A 177 11.29 -7.91 -9.97
N LEU A 178 11.89 -7.40 -8.89
CA LEU A 178 12.67 -6.18 -8.93
C LEU A 178 14.08 -6.45 -9.46
N ALA A 179 14.51 -5.71 -10.48
CA ALA A 179 15.90 -5.71 -10.91
C ALA A 179 16.68 -4.78 -9.98
N ALA A 180 17.86 -5.20 -9.53
CA ALA A 180 18.74 -4.34 -8.74
C ALA A 180 19.12 -3.09 -9.55
N ARG A 181 19.15 -1.92 -8.89
CA ARG A 181 19.76 -0.70 -9.42
C ARG A 181 21.21 -1.02 -9.78
N LYS A 182 21.63 -0.65 -10.99
CA LYS A 182 23.03 -0.73 -11.44
C LYS A 182 23.84 0.44 -10.91
#